data_AF-A0A536TMS4-F1
#
_entry.id   AF-A0A536TMS4-F1
#
_cell.length_a   1.000
_cell.length_b   1.000
_cell.length_c   1.000
_cell.angle_alpha   90.00
_cell.angle_beta   90.00
_cell.angle_gamma   90.00
#
_symmetry.space_group_name_H-M   'P 1'
#
loop_
_entity.id
_entity.type
_entity.pdbx_description
1 polymer ?
#
loop_
_entity_poly.entity_id
_entity_poly.type
_entity_poly.pdbx_seq_one_letter_code
_entity_poly.pdbx_strand_id
1 'polypeptide(L)'
;MVQTPIDFAAGGVKARVIGDQSGVLLQNDNHVLPFDANAVRSVVVIGKATQVYAQQAVAGGVIVGRPMGSGGGSSDVVPNYTVSPVDGLKSVLSALGNTAATVTLITVKDDNSDLNAAKAAAAAADAVVIMAGTIAEEGADRASFADSTGLTLTALGDGLDWYVARPNTISTVTSNSPANSNTVAMIAGILGATSITAKPMTAKTALVLKDNAGVAMDPVLLGPGGPAILEVWFPGQE
;
A
#
# COMPACT_ATOMS: atom_id res chain seq x y z
N MET A 1 36.92 -22.78 6.54
CA MET A 1 35.55 -22.40 6.95
C MET A 1 34.60 -23.11 5.98
N VAL A 2 33.66 -23.92 6.48
CA VAL A 2 32.65 -24.56 5.62
C VAL A 2 31.44 -23.64 5.57
N GLN A 3 31.06 -23.18 4.39
CA GLN A 3 29.84 -22.39 4.20
C GLN A 3 28.63 -23.32 4.13
N THR A 4 27.57 -23.00 4.86
CA THR A 4 26.26 -23.66 4.77
C THR A 4 25.30 -22.77 3.98
N PRO A 5 24.48 -23.34 3.08
CA PRO A 5 23.45 -22.58 2.37
C PRO A 5 22.47 -21.89 3.33
N ILE A 6 21.99 -20.71 2.94
CA ILE A 6 20.93 -20.00 3.66
C ILE A 6 19.60 -20.75 3.45
N ASP A 7 18.87 -21.01 4.54
CA ASP A 7 17.50 -21.51 4.47
C ASP A 7 16.51 -20.35 4.29
N PHE A 8 16.29 -19.96 3.03
CA PHE A 8 15.38 -18.88 2.69
C PHE A 8 13.93 -19.14 3.10
N ALA A 9 13.50 -20.41 3.10
CA ALA A 9 12.12 -20.77 3.46
C ALA A 9 11.88 -20.59 4.96
N ALA A 10 12.81 -21.07 5.80
CA ALA A 10 12.75 -20.83 7.23
C ALA A 10 12.83 -19.34 7.57
N GLY A 11 13.68 -18.58 6.86
CA GLY A 11 13.76 -17.13 6.97
C GLY A 11 12.45 -16.43 6.64
N GLY A 12 11.80 -16.82 5.53
CA GLY A 12 10.49 -16.32 5.11
C GLY A 12 9.39 -16.55 6.13
N VAL A 13 9.33 -17.76 6.73
CA VAL A 13 8.36 -18.04 7.81
C VAL A 13 8.55 -17.10 8.99
N LYS A 14 9.80 -16.75 9.34
CA LYS A 14 10.08 -15.78 10.41
C LYS A 14 9.72 -14.35 9.99
N ALA A 15 10.05 -13.95 8.77
CA ALA A 15 9.70 -12.64 8.22
C ALA A 15 8.18 -12.42 8.24
N ARG A 16 7.39 -13.42 7.85
CA ARG A 16 5.92 -13.35 7.87
C ARG A 16 5.38 -13.12 9.27
N VAL A 17 5.88 -13.87 10.27
CA VAL A 17 5.46 -13.69 11.67
C VAL A 17 5.77 -12.27 12.16
N ILE A 18 6.92 -11.71 11.80
CA ILE A 18 7.29 -10.33 12.15
C ILE A 18 6.36 -9.34 11.46
N GLY A 19 6.11 -9.53 10.16
CA GLY A 19 5.16 -8.72 9.39
C GLY A 19 3.78 -8.69 10.06
N ASP A 20 3.23 -9.87 10.37
CA ASP A 20 1.93 -10.03 11.03
C ASP A 20 1.88 -9.31 12.40
N GLN A 21 2.94 -9.39 13.19
CA GLN A 21 3.02 -8.80 14.53
C GLN A 21 3.35 -7.30 14.53
N SER A 22 3.88 -6.78 13.43
CA SER A 22 4.23 -5.37 13.26
C SER A 22 3.05 -4.49 12.86
N GLY A 23 1.98 -5.11 12.38
CA GLY A 23 0.78 -4.41 11.95
C GLY A 23 0.09 -3.67 13.11
N VAL A 24 -0.35 -2.45 12.86
CA VAL A 24 -1.06 -1.61 13.82
C VAL A 24 -2.46 -1.31 13.29
N LEU A 25 -3.48 -1.80 14.00
CA LEU A 25 -4.87 -1.44 13.68
C LEU A 25 -5.16 -0.03 14.21
N LEU A 26 -5.11 0.96 13.32
CA LEU A 26 -5.28 2.37 13.65
C LEU A 26 -6.75 2.75 13.80
N GLN A 27 -7.63 2.16 12.97
CA GLN A 27 -9.07 2.46 12.98
C GLN A 27 -9.88 1.24 12.55
N ASN A 28 -11.01 1.00 13.22
CA ASN A 28 -11.95 -0.05 12.82
C ASN A 28 -13.37 0.23 13.33
N ASP A 29 -13.80 1.49 13.28
CA ASP A 29 -15.05 1.94 13.89
C ASP A 29 -16.30 1.23 13.32
N ASN A 30 -16.24 0.85 12.04
CA ASN A 30 -17.31 0.14 11.35
C ASN A 30 -17.20 -1.40 11.45
N HIS A 31 -16.29 -1.92 12.28
CA HIS A 31 -16.04 -3.36 12.47
C HIS A 31 -15.83 -4.12 11.14
N VAL A 32 -15.08 -3.50 10.22
CA VAL A 32 -14.80 -4.05 8.90
C VAL A 32 -13.82 -5.21 8.98
N LEU A 33 -12.79 -5.07 9.82
CA LEU A 33 -11.77 -6.08 10.06
C LEU A 33 -12.06 -6.88 11.34
N PRO A 34 -11.75 -8.19 11.38
CA PRO A 34 -11.31 -9.00 10.25
C PRO A 34 -12.45 -9.24 9.25
N PHE A 35 -12.12 -9.38 7.97
CA PHE A 35 -13.10 -9.87 6.99
C PHE A 35 -13.52 -11.30 7.35
N ASP A 36 -14.81 -11.61 7.23
CA ASP A 36 -15.31 -12.96 7.42
C ASP A 36 -14.91 -13.85 6.24
N ALA A 37 -13.88 -14.68 6.46
CA ALA A 37 -13.37 -15.61 5.46
C ALA A 37 -14.43 -16.63 5.00
N ASN A 38 -15.44 -16.93 5.81
CA ASN A 38 -16.52 -17.85 5.41
C ASN A 38 -17.57 -17.16 4.53
N ALA A 39 -17.75 -15.84 4.67
CA ALA A 39 -18.72 -15.10 3.88
C ALA A 39 -18.13 -14.50 2.60
N VAL A 40 -16.92 -13.96 2.65
CA VAL A 40 -16.32 -13.21 1.54
C VAL A 40 -16.17 -14.08 0.28
N ARG A 41 -16.75 -13.68 -0.85
CA ARG A 41 -16.61 -14.36 -2.14
C ARG A 41 -15.75 -13.55 -3.10
N SER A 42 -15.72 -12.23 -2.96
CA SER A 42 -14.98 -11.33 -3.83
C SER A 42 -14.24 -10.26 -3.04
N VAL A 43 -12.94 -10.15 -3.30
CA VAL A 43 -12.06 -9.11 -2.77
C VAL A 43 -11.48 -8.32 -3.94
N VAL A 44 -11.66 -7.00 -3.91
CA VAL A 44 -10.92 -6.11 -4.82
C VAL A 44 -9.80 -5.40 -4.06
N VAL A 45 -8.59 -5.49 -4.60
CA VAL A 45 -7.41 -4.75 -4.13
C VAL A 45 -7.24 -3.55 -5.06
N ILE A 46 -7.13 -2.35 -4.48
CA ILE A 46 -7.06 -1.10 -5.24
C ILE A 46 -5.81 -0.32 -4.83
N GLY A 47 -5.08 0.25 -5.78
CA GLY A 47 -3.98 1.16 -5.51
C GLY A 47 -3.68 2.07 -6.71
N LYS A 48 -2.71 2.95 -6.57
CA LYS A 48 -2.27 3.81 -7.67
C LYS A 48 -1.38 3.07 -8.65
N ALA A 49 -1.59 3.30 -9.95
CA ALA A 49 -0.81 2.68 -11.02
C ALA A 49 0.68 3.03 -10.96
N THR A 50 1.00 4.23 -10.49
CA THR A 50 2.36 4.77 -10.32
C THR A 50 3.03 4.34 -9.02
N GLN A 51 2.32 3.63 -8.13
CA GLN A 51 2.79 3.29 -6.79
C GLN A 51 2.77 1.78 -6.53
N VAL A 52 3.71 1.30 -5.71
CA VAL A 52 3.97 -0.14 -5.52
C VAL A 52 2.96 -0.86 -4.61
N TYR A 53 2.25 -0.14 -3.74
CA TYR A 53 1.67 -0.68 -2.51
C TYR A 53 0.68 -1.83 -2.72
N ALA A 54 -0.17 -1.73 -3.75
CA ALA A 54 -1.12 -2.77 -4.14
C ALA A 54 -0.55 -3.81 -5.14
N GLN A 55 0.58 -3.50 -5.76
CA GLN A 55 1.10 -4.23 -6.92
C GLN A 55 2.18 -5.25 -6.54
N GLN A 56 2.97 -4.97 -5.51
CA GLN A 56 4.12 -5.81 -5.12
C GLN A 56 4.43 -5.73 -3.61
N ALA A 57 5.31 -6.63 -3.17
CA ALA A 57 5.97 -6.54 -1.88
C ALA A 57 6.74 -5.22 -1.74
N VAL A 58 6.83 -4.69 -0.52
CA VAL A 58 7.42 -3.37 -0.27
C VAL A 58 8.47 -3.46 0.84
N ALA A 59 9.68 -2.99 0.49
CA ALA A 59 10.79 -2.70 1.39
C ALA A 59 11.72 -1.70 0.69
N GLY A 60 12.43 -0.88 1.50
CA GLY A 60 13.38 0.13 1.00
C GLY A 60 12.78 1.06 -0.06
N GLY A 61 13.60 1.52 -1.00
CA GLY A 61 13.23 2.50 -2.03
C GLY A 61 12.54 1.90 -3.25
N VAL A 62 11.80 0.80 -3.09
CA VAL A 62 11.24 0.06 -4.22
C VAL A 62 10.34 0.94 -5.10
N ILE A 63 10.44 0.76 -6.42
CA ILE A 63 9.64 1.51 -7.39
C ILE A 63 8.95 0.57 -8.37
N VAL A 64 7.80 1.01 -8.90
CA VAL A 64 6.97 0.21 -9.81
C VAL A 64 7.79 -0.26 -11.01
N GLY A 65 7.61 -1.54 -11.36
CA GLY A 65 8.27 -2.15 -12.51
C GLY A 65 9.74 -2.51 -12.26
N ARG A 66 10.24 -2.37 -11.03
CA ARG A 66 11.57 -2.86 -10.63
C ARG A 66 11.48 -3.94 -9.55
N PRO A 67 12.39 -4.92 -9.55
CA PRO A 67 12.50 -5.89 -8.46
C PRO A 67 12.74 -5.18 -7.12
N MET A 68 12.21 -5.75 -6.04
CA MET A 68 12.51 -5.29 -4.68
C MET A 68 14.03 -5.33 -4.41
N GLY A 69 14.55 -4.31 -3.74
CA GLY A 69 15.99 -4.09 -3.53
C GLY A 69 16.70 -3.34 -4.65
N SER A 70 15.96 -2.70 -5.57
CA SER A 70 16.51 -1.87 -6.66
C SER A 70 16.32 -0.36 -6.45
N GLY A 71 15.99 0.08 -5.23
CA GLY A 71 15.75 1.48 -4.85
C GLY A 71 17.04 2.30 -4.74
N GLY A 72 18.15 1.63 -4.40
CA GLY A 72 19.50 2.17 -4.46
C GLY A 72 20.08 2.63 -3.13
N GLY A 73 19.34 2.49 -2.02
CA GLY A 73 19.88 2.66 -0.68
C GLY A 73 20.76 1.48 -0.27
N SER A 74 21.68 1.72 0.65
CA SER A 74 22.60 0.71 1.19
C SER A 74 21.90 -0.36 2.03
N SER A 75 20.68 -0.10 2.48
CA SER A 75 19.82 -1.02 3.23
C SER A 75 18.93 -1.90 2.33
N ASP A 76 18.96 -1.71 1.01
CA ASP A 76 18.16 -2.50 0.08
C ASP A 76 18.59 -3.96 0.07
N VAL A 77 17.61 -4.85 0.14
CA VAL A 77 17.81 -6.30 0.06
C VAL A 77 17.09 -6.81 -1.18
N VAL A 78 17.82 -7.56 -2.02
CA VAL A 78 17.24 -8.34 -3.11
C VAL A 78 16.85 -9.72 -2.56
N PRO A 79 15.56 -10.00 -2.32
CA PRO A 79 15.15 -11.28 -1.75
C PRO A 79 15.16 -12.37 -2.82
N ASN A 80 15.18 -13.64 -2.40
CA ASN A 80 15.08 -14.77 -3.33
C ASN A 80 13.68 -14.92 -3.94
N TYR A 81 12.66 -14.34 -3.31
CA TYR A 81 11.29 -14.25 -3.80
C TYR A 81 10.56 -13.09 -3.14
N THR A 82 9.39 -12.74 -3.67
CA THR A 82 8.46 -11.79 -3.06
C THR A 82 7.04 -12.28 -3.22
N VAL A 83 6.18 -12.01 -2.24
CA VAL A 83 4.74 -12.28 -2.31
C VAL A 83 4.01 -10.98 -2.65
N SER A 84 3.21 -10.98 -3.72
CA SER A 84 2.38 -9.81 -4.06
C SER A 84 1.18 -9.73 -3.10
N PRO A 85 0.59 -8.53 -2.88
CA PRO A 85 -0.60 -8.39 -2.05
C PRO A 85 -1.77 -9.30 -2.45
N VAL A 86 -1.98 -9.46 -3.76
CA VAL A 86 -3.02 -10.35 -4.29
C VAL A 86 -2.73 -11.80 -3.96
N ASP A 87 -1.48 -12.24 -4.13
CA ASP A 87 -1.10 -13.64 -3.86
C ASP A 87 -1.09 -13.95 -2.37
N GLY A 88 -0.70 -12.99 -1.53
CA GLY A 88 -0.79 -13.07 -0.08
C GLY A 88 -2.25 -13.24 0.38
N LEU A 89 -3.16 -12.38 -0.10
CA LEU A 89 -4.59 -12.47 0.21
C LEU A 89 -5.20 -13.80 -0.25
N LYS A 90 -4.88 -14.27 -1.46
CA LYS A 90 -5.32 -15.59 -1.95
C LYS A 90 -4.82 -16.72 -1.05
N SER A 91 -3.55 -16.67 -0.67
CA SER A 91 -2.92 -17.68 0.19
C SER A 91 -3.57 -17.73 1.57
N VAL A 92 -3.82 -16.58 2.19
CA VAL A 92 -4.49 -16.46 3.49
C VAL A 92 -5.93 -16.94 3.42
N LEU A 93 -6.71 -16.53 2.40
CA LEU A 93 -8.08 -17.02 2.22
C LEU A 93 -8.13 -18.53 2.06
N SER A 94 -7.22 -19.12 1.26
CA SER A 94 -7.12 -20.56 1.12
C SER A 94 -6.75 -21.25 2.44
N ALA A 95 -5.81 -20.69 3.22
CA ALA A 95 -5.42 -21.23 4.52
C ALA A 95 -6.56 -21.17 5.55
N LEU A 96 -7.46 -20.19 5.41
CA LEU A 96 -8.68 -20.06 6.19
C LEU A 96 -9.85 -20.92 5.65
N GLY A 97 -9.60 -21.79 4.67
CA GLY A 97 -10.59 -22.72 4.11
C GLY A 97 -11.45 -22.16 2.98
N ASN A 98 -11.21 -20.92 2.54
CA ASN A 98 -11.94 -20.28 1.45
C ASN A 98 -11.16 -20.33 0.14
N THR A 99 -11.30 -21.46 -0.58
CA THR A 99 -10.64 -21.70 -1.87
C THR A 99 -11.42 -21.17 -3.07
N ALA A 100 -12.65 -20.69 -2.86
CA ALA A 100 -13.54 -20.23 -3.92
C ALA A 100 -13.59 -18.70 -4.08
N ALA A 101 -13.07 -17.94 -3.13
CA ALA A 101 -13.06 -16.50 -3.21
C ALA A 101 -12.11 -15.99 -4.30
N THR A 102 -12.54 -14.95 -5.01
CA THR A 102 -11.72 -14.28 -6.03
C THR A 102 -11.05 -13.04 -5.46
N VAL A 103 -9.77 -12.85 -5.76
CA VAL A 103 -9.02 -11.63 -5.42
C VAL A 103 -8.52 -10.99 -6.71
N THR A 104 -8.91 -9.74 -6.96
CA THR A 104 -8.57 -9.00 -8.18
C THR A 104 -7.89 -7.68 -7.84
N LEU A 105 -6.85 -7.31 -8.61
CA LEU A 105 -6.20 -6.00 -8.52
C LEU A 105 -6.79 -5.02 -9.52
N ILE A 106 -7.02 -3.78 -9.08
CA ILE A 106 -7.30 -2.63 -9.93
C ILE A 106 -6.34 -1.50 -9.58
N THR A 107 -5.71 -0.93 -10.59
CA THR A 107 -4.89 0.27 -10.44
C THR A 107 -5.61 1.49 -10.99
N VAL A 108 -5.47 2.64 -10.33
CA VAL A 108 -6.05 3.92 -10.74
C VAL A 108 -4.95 4.90 -11.13
N LYS A 109 -5.15 5.69 -12.18
CA LYS A 109 -4.22 6.75 -12.58
C LYS A 109 -4.16 7.85 -11.54
N ASP A 110 -3.06 8.60 -11.51
CA ASP A 110 -2.87 9.69 -10.56
C ASP A 110 -3.94 10.77 -10.66
N ASP A 111 -4.36 11.12 -11.87
CA ASP A 111 -5.42 12.12 -12.11
C ASP A 111 -6.85 11.59 -11.79
N ASN A 112 -6.98 10.33 -11.37
CA ASN A 112 -8.26 9.65 -11.13
C ASN A 112 -9.20 9.60 -12.36
N SER A 113 -8.68 9.79 -13.58
CA SER A 113 -9.50 9.77 -14.81
C SER A 113 -10.22 8.45 -15.07
N ASP A 114 -9.71 7.34 -14.51
CA ASP A 114 -10.28 6.00 -14.60
C ASP A 114 -10.90 5.48 -13.28
N LEU A 115 -11.12 6.36 -12.32
CA LEU A 115 -11.68 6.01 -11.00
C LEU A 115 -13.04 5.30 -11.08
N ASN A 116 -13.84 5.56 -12.12
CA ASN A 116 -15.14 4.93 -12.30
C ASN A 116 -15.06 3.40 -12.38
N ALA A 117 -14.01 2.84 -12.99
CA ALA A 117 -13.82 1.40 -13.05
C ALA A 117 -13.55 0.80 -11.66
N ALA A 118 -12.71 1.46 -10.86
CA ALA A 118 -12.43 1.07 -9.48
C ALA A 118 -13.67 1.17 -8.60
N LYS A 119 -14.47 2.24 -8.73
CA LYS A 119 -15.74 2.41 -8.01
C LYS A 119 -16.74 1.29 -8.32
N ALA A 120 -16.88 0.93 -9.59
CA ALA A 120 -17.79 -0.14 -10.00
C ALA A 120 -17.38 -1.50 -9.42
N ALA A 121 -16.09 -1.84 -9.47
CA ALA A 121 -15.58 -3.07 -8.87
C ALA A 121 -15.70 -3.08 -7.34
N ALA A 122 -15.39 -1.97 -6.68
CA ALA A 122 -15.53 -1.81 -5.24
C ALA A 122 -16.99 -1.89 -4.78
N ALA A 123 -17.91 -1.33 -5.55
CA ALA A 123 -19.35 -1.45 -5.31
C ALA A 123 -19.80 -2.92 -5.34
N ALA A 124 -19.27 -3.72 -6.29
CA ALA A 124 -19.63 -5.12 -6.49
C ALA A 124 -18.95 -6.10 -5.53
N ALA A 125 -17.76 -5.77 -5.00
CA ALA A 125 -17.00 -6.66 -4.14
C ALA A 125 -17.61 -6.81 -2.73
N ASP A 126 -17.42 -7.97 -2.11
CA ASP A 126 -17.79 -8.20 -0.71
C ASP A 126 -16.84 -7.51 0.26
N ALA A 127 -15.56 -7.39 -0.13
CA ALA A 127 -14.53 -6.68 0.60
C ALA A 127 -13.66 -5.85 -0.36
N VAL A 128 -13.27 -4.67 0.11
CA VAL A 128 -12.42 -3.72 -0.62
C VAL A 128 -11.17 -3.48 0.21
N VAL A 129 -10.00 -3.69 -0.39
CA VAL A 129 -8.70 -3.39 0.22
C VAL A 129 -8.05 -2.32 -0.63
N ILE A 130 -7.91 -1.12 -0.09
CA ILE A 130 -7.11 -0.07 -0.72
C ILE A 130 -5.71 -0.12 -0.11
N MET A 131 -4.67 -0.18 -0.93
CA MET A 131 -3.29 -0.11 -0.46
C MET A 131 -2.64 1.18 -0.94
N ALA A 132 -2.14 1.95 0.02
CA ALA A 132 -1.47 3.22 -0.19
C ALA A 132 -0.32 3.35 0.82
N GLY A 133 0.51 4.36 0.66
CA GLY A 133 1.57 4.64 1.61
C GLY A 133 2.59 5.59 1.01
N THR A 134 3.81 5.54 1.55
CA THR A 134 4.89 6.46 1.25
C THR A 134 6.23 5.75 1.26
N ILE A 135 7.17 6.28 0.48
CA ILE A 135 8.54 5.78 0.39
C ILE A 135 9.49 6.97 0.56
N ALA A 136 10.23 6.97 1.67
CA ALA A 136 11.52 7.65 1.78
C ALA A 136 12.67 6.68 1.43
N GLU A 137 13.83 7.19 1.04
CA GLU A 137 14.99 6.36 0.72
C GLU A 137 16.30 7.08 1.04
N GLU A 138 17.38 6.32 1.23
CA GLU A 138 18.70 6.89 1.51
C GLU A 138 19.07 7.97 0.47
N GLY A 139 19.56 9.10 0.97
CA GLY A 139 20.02 10.22 0.15
C GLY A 139 18.98 11.31 -0.13
N ALA A 140 17.71 11.12 0.28
CA ALA A 140 16.71 12.18 0.18
C ALA A 140 15.61 12.09 1.24
N ASP A 141 15.14 13.27 1.65
CA ASP A 141 13.95 13.39 2.49
C ASP A 141 12.68 13.27 1.65
N ARG A 142 11.57 12.91 2.32
CA ARG A 142 10.21 13.02 1.77
C ARG A 142 9.75 14.48 1.77
N ALA A 143 10.43 15.30 0.98
CA ALA A 143 10.25 16.73 0.88
C ALA A 143 10.82 17.25 -0.45
N SER A 144 10.36 18.43 -0.86
CA SER A 144 10.92 19.16 -1.99
C SER A 144 11.66 20.41 -1.53
N PHE A 145 12.73 20.74 -2.23
CA PHE A 145 13.63 21.84 -1.91
C PHE A 145 13.82 22.76 -3.12
N ALA A 146 14.30 23.98 -2.86
CA ALA A 146 14.56 24.96 -3.91
C ALA A 146 15.63 24.47 -4.90
N ASP A 147 16.64 23.76 -4.42
CA ASP A 147 17.73 23.19 -5.20
C ASP A 147 18.31 21.93 -4.53
N SER A 148 19.33 21.34 -5.17
CA SER A 148 19.96 20.09 -4.73
C SER A 148 20.82 20.21 -3.47
N THR A 149 20.93 21.40 -2.86
CA THR A 149 21.61 21.54 -1.56
C THR A 149 20.76 21.00 -0.41
N GLY A 150 19.43 20.91 -0.60
CA GLY A 150 18.51 20.46 0.45
C GLY A 150 18.35 21.45 1.61
N LEU A 151 18.83 22.69 1.48
CA LEU A 151 18.85 23.66 2.60
C LEU A 151 17.60 24.53 2.69
N THR A 152 16.83 24.65 1.60
CA THR A 152 15.61 25.49 1.55
C THR A 152 14.41 24.63 1.19
N LEU A 153 13.60 24.28 2.19
CA LEU A 153 12.37 23.50 2.04
C LEU A 153 11.30 24.30 1.28
N THR A 154 10.66 23.69 0.29
CA THR A 154 9.53 24.28 -0.46
C THR A 154 8.22 23.54 -0.24
N ALA A 155 8.26 22.24 0.05
CA ALA A 155 7.07 21.45 0.35
C ALA A 155 7.44 20.22 1.19
N LEU A 156 6.60 19.90 2.18
CA LEU A 156 6.65 18.61 2.87
C LEU A 156 5.85 17.59 2.07
N GLY A 157 6.36 16.37 1.98
CA GLY A 157 5.68 15.26 1.33
C GLY A 157 4.94 14.37 2.32
N ASP A 158 4.29 14.94 3.35
CA ASP A 158 3.84 14.23 4.55
C ASP A 158 2.50 13.46 4.41
N GLY A 159 1.73 13.70 3.34
CA GLY A 159 0.49 12.97 3.02
C GLY A 159 0.64 11.84 1.99
N LEU A 160 -0.46 11.12 1.75
CA LEU A 160 -0.55 10.00 0.78
C LEU A 160 -0.51 10.43 -0.70
N ASP A 161 -0.70 11.72 -0.96
CA ASP A 161 -0.76 12.25 -2.31
C ASP A 161 0.62 12.49 -2.89
N TRP A 162 1.59 12.86 -2.06
CA TRP A 162 2.93 13.24 -2.50
C TRP A 162 3.78 12.01 -2.81
N TYR A 163 4.47 12.04 -3.95
CA TYR A 163 5.53 11.08 -4.25
C TYR A 163 6.55 11.67 -5.24
N VAL A 164 7.65 10.96 -5.44
CA VAL A 164 8.68 11.26 -6.45
C VAL A 164 9.05 10.01 -7.23
N ALA A 165 9.52 10.18 -8.47
CA ALA A 165 9.92 9.05 -9.31
C ALA A 165 11.20 8.35 -8.82
N ARG A 166 12.07 9.08 -8.11
CA ARG A 166 13.34 8.59 -7.57
C ARG A 166 13.43 8.92 -6.08
N PRO A 167 12.98 8.05 -5.16
CA PRO A 167 12.95 8.36 -3.74
C PRO A 167 14.34 8.57 -3.12
N ASN A 168 15.40 8.06 -3.76
CA ASN A 168 16.80 8.25 -3.33
C ASN A 168 17.46 9.55 -3.84
N THR A 169 16.70 10.45 -4.46
CA THR A 169 17.22 11.65 -5.10
C THR A 169 16.46 12.87 -4.57
N ILE A 170 17.18 13.92 -4.14
CA ILE A 170 16.56 15.16 -3.66
C ILE A 170 15.57 15.69 -4.70
N SER A 171 14.35 15.97 -4.23
CA SER A 171 13.29 16.56 -5.05
C SER A 171 13.45 18.07 -5.13
N THR A 172 13.45 18.60 -6.35
CA THR A 172 13.45 20.04 -6.63
C THR A 172 12.50 20.39 -7.75
N VAL A 173 12.24 21.69 -7.95
CA VAL A 173 11.41 22.17 -9.05
C VAL A 173 12.00 21.87 -10.44
N THR A 174 13.31 21.61 -10.55
CA THR A 174 14.01 21.35 -11.81
C THR A 174 14.51 19.91 -11.97
N SER A 175 14.47 19.09 -10.91
CA SER A 175 14.96 17.71 -10.91
C SER A 175 14.17 16.86 -9.92
N ASN A 176 13.75 15.66 -10.33
CA ASN A 176 12.94 14.76 -9.50
C ASN A 176 11.74 15.47 -8.85
N SER A 177 11.03 16.26 -9.64
CA SER A 177 9.92 17.09 -9.16
C SER A 177 8.83 16.24 -8.53
N PRO A 178 8.21 16.74 -7.45
CA PRO A 178 7.17 16.00 -6.76
C PRO A 178 5.93 15.88 -7.64
N ALA A 179 5.25 14.75 -7.55
CA ALA A 179 3.98 14.50 -8.19
C ALA A 179 2.88 14.37 -7.14
N ASN A 180 1.64 14.63 -7.56
CA ASN A 180 0.44 14.41 -6.76
C ASN A 180 -0.34 13.24 -7.34
N SER A 181 -0.45 12.17 -6.57
CA SER A 181 -1.18 10.97 -6.94
C SER A 181 -2.69 11.11 -6.77
N ASN A 182 -3.24 12.09 -6.05
CA ASN A 182 -4.66 12.20 -5.70
C ASN A 182 -5.23 10.91 -5.07
N THR A 183 -4.43 10.27 -4.22
CA THR A 183 -4.78 9.06 -3.48
C THR A 183 -5.89 9.32 -2.46
N VAL A 184 -5.87 10.46 -1.76
CA VAL A 184 -6.95 10.83 -0.82
C VAL A 184 -8.29 10.97 -1.57
N ALA A 185 -8.28 11.67 -2.71
CA ALA A 185 -9.46 11.82 -3.56
C ALA A 185 -9.95 10.48 -4.15
N MET A 186 -9.03 9.56 -4.48
CA MET A 186 -9.37 8.21 -4.91
C MET A 186 -10.12 7.46 -3.79
N ILE A 187 -9.59 7.45 -2.57
CA ILE A 187 -10.17 6.77 -1.42
C ILE A 187 -11.56 7.36 -1.11
N ALA A 188 -11.66 8.69 -1.01
CA ALA A 188 -12.93 9.37 -0.77
C ALA A 188 -13.96 9.07 -1.88
N GLY A 189 -13.53 9.04 -3.14
CA GLY A 189 -14.39 8.71 -4.27
C GLY A 189 -14.90 7.26 -4.27
N ILE A 190 -14.10 6.31 -3.77
CA ILE A 190 -14.49 4.91 -3.57
C ILE A 190 -15.48 4.79 -2.40
N LEU A 191 -15.21 5.43 -1.25
CA LEU A 191 -16.09 5.41 -0.09
C LEU A 191 -17.45 6.07 -0.38
N GLY A 192 -17.46 7.12 -1.20
CA GLY A 192 -18.67 7.79 -1.68
C GLY A 192 -19.44 7.05 -2.78
N ALA A 193 -18.97 5.88 -3.25
CA ALA A 193 -19.71 5.07 -4.21
C ALA A 193 -20.92 4.38 -3.56
N THR A 194 -21.98 4.16 -4.34
CA THR A 194 -23.08 3.30 -3.90
C THR A 194 -22.67 1.84 -4.01
N SER A 195 -22.60 1.14 -2.87
CA SER A 195 -22.40 -0.31 -2.85
C SER A 195 -23.60 -1.03 -3.47
N ILE A 196 -23.35 -2.12 -4.20
CA ILE A 196 -24.41 -3.02 -4.70
C ILE A 196 -24.55 -4.28 -3.83
N THR A 197 -23.77 -4.40 -2.75
CA THR A 197 -23.91 -5.45 -1.74
C THR A 197 -24.76 -4.94 -0.57
N ALA A 198 -25.09 -5.83 0.38
CA ALA A 198 -25.83 -5.46 1.59
C ALA A 198 -25.05 -4.52 2.54
N LYS A 199 -23.74 -4.34 2.34
CA LYS A 199 -22.88 -3.50 3.18
C LYS A 199 -22.60 -2.17 2.47
N PRO A 200 -22.71 -1.00 3.15
CA PRO A 200 -22.19 0.25 2.59
C PRO A 200 -20.67 0.18 2.43
N MET A 201 -20.09 1.07 1.60
CA MET A 201 -18.64 1.07 1.33
C MET A 201 -17.80 1.18 2.60
N THR A 202 -18.20 2.02 3.55
CA THR A 202 -17.51 2.21 4.85
C THR A 202 -17.50 0.95 5.73
N ALA A 203 -18.45 0.03 5.53
CA ALA A 203 -18.54 -1.23 6.29
C ALA A 203 -17.86 -2.43 5.61
N LYS A 204 -17.21 -2.21 4.45
CA LYS A 204 -16.51 -3.27 3.71
C LYS A 204 -15.15 -2.84 3.14
N THR A 205 -14.69 -1.62 3.44
CA THR A 205 -13.43 -1.08 2.92
C THR A 205 -12.39 -0.98 4.03
N ALA A 206 -11.22 -1.55 3.78
CA ALA A 206 -10.02 -1.36 4.57
C ALA A 206 -8.96 -0.61 3.75
N LEU A 207 -8.32 0.38 4.37
CA LEU A 207 -7.11 1.02 3.92
C LEU A 207 -5.93 0.33 4.61
N VAL A 208 -5.04 -0.26 3.82
CA VAL A 208 -3.79 -0.85 4.29
C VAL A 208 -2.67 0.12 3.93
N LEU A 209 -2.04 0.69 4.96
CA LEU A 209 -0.94 1.62 4.82
C LEU A 209 0.37 0.86 4.77
N LYS A 210 1.20 1.21 3.78
CA LYS A 210 2.55 0.68 3.60
C LYS A 210 3.54 1.82 3.61
N ASP A 211 3.85 2.28 4.81
CA ASP A 211 4.67 3.46 5.06
C ASP A 211 6.02 3.09 5.66
N ASN A 212 7.11 3.76 5.27
CA ASN A 212 8.36 3.69 6.05
C ASN A 212 8.53 4.82 7.06
N ALA A 213 7.66 5.82 7.02
CA ALA A 213 7.56 6.88 8.00
C ALA A 213 6.11 7.32 8.11
N GLY A 214 5.70 7.80 9.29
CA GLY A 214 4.32 8.19 9.52
C GLY A 214 3.79 9.21 8.51
N VAL A 215 2.52 9.06 8.14
CA VAL A 215 1.80 9.98 7.25
C VAL A 215 0.82 10.83 8.02
N ALA A 216 0.67 12.09 7.61
CA ALA A 216 -0.43 12.92 8.07
C ALA A 216 -1.72 12.41 7.42
N MET A 217 -2.59 11.78 8.24
CA MET A 217 -3.85 11.25 7.73
C MET A 217 -4.84 12.39 7.46
N ASP A 218 -5.41 12.40 6.25
CA ASP A 218 -6.46 13.38 5.91
C ASP A 218 -7.70 13.11 6.78
N PRO A 219 -8.26 14.12 7.47
CA PRO A 219 -9.45 13.95 8.31
C PRO A 219 -10.65 13.34 7.59
N VAL A 220 -10.76 13.46 6.26
CA VAL A 220 -11.83 12.82 5.47
C VAL A 220 -11.81 11.29 5.56
N LEU A 221 -10.67 10.70 5.93
CA LEU A 221 -10.47 9.26 6.08
C LEU A 221 -10.70 8.75 7.51
N LEU A 222 -10.93 9.66 8.47
CA LEU A 222 -11.02 9.32 9.88
C LEU A 222 -12.47 9.16 10.36
N GLY A 223 -12.63 8.37 11.41
CA GLY A 223 -13.90 8.12 12.06
C GLY A 223 -14.85 7.21 11.27
N PRO A 224 -16.14 7.18 11.64
CA PRO A 224 -17.14 6.29 11.05
C PRO A 224 -17.40 6.49 9.55
N GLY A 225 -17.05 7.66 9.01
CA GLY A 225 -17.14 7.93 7.56
C GLY A 225 -15.97 7.35 6.76
N GLY A 226 -14.89 6.95 7.44
CA GLY A 226 -13.68 6.39 6.86
C GLY A 226 -13.70 4.86 6.71
N PRO A 227 -12.64 4.29 6.12
CA PRO A 227 -12.43 2.85 6.08
C PRO A 227 -11.89 2.34 7.43
N ALA A 228 -11.79 1.02 7.61
CA ALA A 228 -10.84 0.50 8.59
C ALA A 228 -9.40 0.84 8.13
N ILE A 229 -8.49 1.13 9.05
CA ILE A 229 -7.11 1.51 8.72
C ILE A 229 -6.17 0.55 9.44
N LEU A 230 -5.35 -0.15 8.65
CA LEU A 230 -4.31 -1.05 9.12
C LEU A 230 -2.96 -0.55 8.59
N GLU A 231 -2.09 -0.12 9.50
CA GLU A 231 -0.68 0.17 9.19
C GLU A 231 0.11 -1.13 9.17
N VAL A 232 0.81 -1.42 8.08
CA VAL A 232 1.67 -2.61 7.96
C VAL A 232 3.12 -2.27 7.63
N TRP A 233 3.47 -0.99 7.61
CA TRP A 233 4.80 -0.48 7.33
C TRP A 233 5.36 -1.08 6.03
N PHE A 234 6.63 -1.46 6.03
CA PHE A 234 7.23 -2.31 4.99
C PHE A 234 7.36 -3.75 5.53
N PRO A 235 6.42 -4.66 5.19
CA PRO A 235 6.43 -6.03 5.70
C PRO A 235 7.53 -6.90 5.06
N GLY A 236 8.29 -6.37 4.10
CA GLY A 236 9.35 -7.11 3.44
C GLY A 236 8.81 -8.00 2.32
N GLN A 237 9.41 -9.18 2.18
CA GLN A 237 9.18 -10.09 1.07
C GLN A 237 7.92 -10.97 1.18
N GLU A 238 7.25 -10.97 2.33
CA GLU A 238 6.12 -11.86 2.66
C GLU A 238 4.75 -11.17 2.57
#